data_AF-A0A357CMD5-F1
#
_entry.id   AF-A0A357CMD5-F1
#
_cell.length_a   1.000
_cell.length_b   1.000
_cell.length_c   1.000
_cell.angle_alpha   90.00
_cell.angle_beta   90.00
_cell.angle_gamma   90.00
#
_symmetry.space_group_name_H-M   'P 1'
#
loop_
_entity.id
_entity.type
_entity.pdbx_description
1 polymer ?
#
loop_
_entity_poly.entity_id
_entity_poly.type
_entity_poly.pdbx_seq_one_letter_code
_entity_poly.pdbx_strand_id
1 'polypeptide(L)' 'NIGEPWELTKALDQGADGIGLFRTEYLFMNKGALPSEEEQFQAYKEVLTKMAGKPVVMRTLDIG' A
#
# COMPACT_ATOMS: atom_id res chain seq x y z
N ASN A 1 -9.57 -3.36 1.25
CA ASN A 1 -8.46 -4.00 0.50
C ASN A 1 -8.02 -3.06 -0.58
N ILE A 2 -6.71 -2.86 -0.71
CA ILE A 2 -6.10 -2.00 -1.74
C ILE A 2 -4.88 -2.71 -2.35
N GLY A 3 -4.54 -2.39 -3.59
CA GLY A 3 -3.32 -2.78 -4.27
C GLY A 3 -2.69 -1.67 -5.09
N GLU A 4 -3.32 -0.50 -5.15
CA GLU A 4 -2.71 0.71 -5.69
C GLU A 4 -2.87 1.88 -4.70
N PRO A 5 -1.92 2.83 -4.63
CA PRO A 5 -2.00 3.97 -3.70
C PRO A 5 -3.25 4.83 -3.84
N TRP A 6 -3.82 4.95 -5.05
CA TRP A 6 -5.03 5.77 -5.29
C TRP A 6 -6.30 5.14 -4.69
N GLU A 7 -6.32 3.82 -4.48
CA GLU A 7 -7.44 3.13 -3.85
C GLU A 7 -7.59 3.50 -2.37
N LEU A 8 -6.52 4.01 -1.74
CA LEU A 8 -6.52 4.46 -0.36
C LEU A 8 -7.48 5.64 -0.14
N THR A 9 -7.39 6.67 -0.98
CA THR A 9 -8.27 7.84 -0.88
C THR A 9 -9.73 7.43 -1.02
N LYS A 10 -10.02 6.56 -2.01
CA LYS A 10 -11.36 6.02 -2.21
C LYS A 10 -11.86 5.22 -0.99
N ALA A 11 -11.00 4.43 -0.36
CA ALA A 11 -11.37 3.69 0.85
C ALA A 11 -11.70 4.63 2.03
N LEU A 12 -10.92 5.70 2.20
CA LEU A 12 -11.17 6.72 3.23
C LEU A 12 -12.48 7.47 2.97
N ASP A 13 -12.75 7.87 1.73
CA ASP A 13 -14.00 8.56 1.34
C ASP A 13 -15.24 7.68 1.58
N GLN A 14 -15.07 6.36 1.54
CA GLN A 14 -16.11 5.38 1.86
C GLN A 14 -16.23 5.07 3.35
N GLY A 15 -15.48 5.75 4.21
CA GLY A 15 -15.55 5.59 5.66
C GLY A 15 -14.81 4.36 6.18
N ALA A 16 -13.78 3.86 5.50
CA ALA A 16 -13.01 2.73 5.98
C ALA A 16 -12.34 3.01 7.33
N ASP A 17 -12.49 2.10 8.29
CA ASP A 17 -11.85 2.15 9.61
C ASP A 17 -10.42 1.58 9.63
N GLY A 18 -9.96 1.05 8.50
CA GLY A 18 -8.66 0.42 8.35
C GLY A 18 -8.49 -0.21 6.98
N ILE A 19 -7.26 -0.60 6.66
CA ILE A 19 -6.94 -1.39 5.48
C ILE A 19 -6.63 -2.81 5.93
N GLY A 20 -7.59 -3.73 5.73
CA GLY A 20 -7.40 -5.15 6.09
C GLY A 20 -6.44 -5.93 5.17
N LEU A 21 -6.09 -5.37 4.01
CA LEU A 21 -5.11 -5.93 3.09
C LEU A 21 -4.58 -4.84 2.16
N PHE A 22 -3.28 -4.56 2.24
CA PHE A 22 -2.51 -3.79 1.27
C PHE A 22 -1.57 -4.73 0.51
N ARG A 23 -1.87 -4.90 -0.77
CA ARG A 23 -1.10 -5.66 -1.76
C ARG A 23 0.11 -4.84 -2.21
N THR A 24 1.30 -5.41 -2.17
CA THR A 24 2.57 -4.70 -2.44
C THR A 24 3.15 -4.99 -3.83
N GLU A 25 2.52 -5.86 -4.61
CA GLU A 25 3.00 -6.31 -5.92
C GLU A 25 3.13 -5.16 -6.91
N TYR A 26 2.35 -4.09 -6.78
CA TYR A 26 2.44 -2.91 -7.64
C TYR A 26 3.83 -2.24 -7.60
N LEU A 27 4.57 -2.38 -6.49
CA LEU A 27 5.94 -1.86 -6.38
C LEU A 27 6.94 -2.65 -7.24
N PHE A 28 6.58 -3.87 -7.62
CA PHE A 28 7.41 -4.82 -8.37
C PHE A 28 6.94 -4.97 -9.83
N MET A 29 5.67 -4.64 -10.11
CA MET A 29 5.11 -4.69 -11.46
C MET A 29 5.59 -3.52 -12.33
N ASN A 30 5.72 -3.76 -13.64
CA ASN A 30 6.02 -2.75 -14.65
C ASN A 30 7.34 -1.97 -14.45
N LYS A 31 8.26 -2.47 -13.62
CA LYS A 31 9.62 -1.95 -13.48
C LYS A 31 10.63 -2.88 -14.14
N GLY A 32 11.66 -2.28 -14.76
CA GLY A 32 12.81 -3.03 -15.29
C GLY A 32 13.79 -3.52 -14.23
N ALA A 33 13.54 -3.21 -12.96
CA ALA A 33 14.36 -3.58 -11.81
C ALA A 33 13.48 -3.73 -10.55
N LEU A 34 14.00 -4.44 -9.54
CA LEU A 34 13.36 -4.55 -8.23
C LEU A 34 13.31 -3.17 -7.54
N PRO A 35 12.25 -2.88 -6.77
CA PRO A 35 12.16 -1.64 -6.03
C PRO A 35 13.22 -1.59 -4.92
N SER A 36 13.83 -0.41 -4.73
CA SER A 36 14.76 -0.20 -3.62
C SER A 36 14.02 -0.22 -2.28
N GLU A 37 14.77 -0.38 -1.18
CA GLU A 37 14.22 -0.23 0.17
C GLU A 37 13.57 1.15 0.35
N GLU A 38 14.24 2.22 -0.11
CA GLU A 38 13.74 3.58 0.02
C GLU A 38 12.42 3.78 -0.75
N GLU A 39 12.29 3.20 -1.95
CA GLU A 39 11.03 3.27 -2.70
C GLU A 39 9.88 2.56 -1.96
N GLN A 40 10.17 1.39 -1.38
CA GLN A 40 9.20 0.67 -0.56
C GLN A 40 8.84 1.46 0.70
N PHE A 41 9.84 2.01 1.40
CA PHE A 41 9.65 2.82 2.60
C PHE A 41 8.75 4.03 2.35
N GLN A 42 9.01 4.80 1.28
CA GLN A 42 8.20 5.98 0.97
C GLN A 42 6.74 5.62 0.67
N ALA A 43 6.52 4.55 -0.10
CA ALA A 43 5.18 4.03 -0.37
C ALA A 43 4.44 3.63 0.92
N TYR A 44 5.08 2.86 1.78
CA TYR A 44 4.48 2.39 3.05
C TYR A 44 4.21 3.56 4.00
N LYS A 45 5.14 4.49 4.11
CA LYS A 45 5.02 5.70 4.93
C LYS A 45 3.85 6.56 4.48
N GLU A 46 3.67 6.75 3.18
CA GLU A 46 2.55 7.54 2.64
C GLU A 46 1.20 6.95 3.07
N VAL A 47 1.03 5.63 2.92
CA VAL A 47 -0.20 4.92 3.29
C VAL A 47 -0.46 5.05 4.79
N LEU A 48 0.55 4.79 5.63
CA LEU A 48 0.41 4.86 7.08
C LEU A 48 0.12 6.29 7.58
N THR A 49 0.73 7.29 6.96
CA THR A 49 0.50 8.70 7.30
C THR A 49 -0.95 9.10 6.98
N LYS A 50 -1.46 8.73 5.80
CA LYS A 50 -2.84 9.01 5.37
C LYS A 50 -3.90 8.28 6.20
N MET A 51 -3.57 7.11 6.73
CA MET A 51 -4.49 6.35 7.59
C MET A 51 -4.63 6.94 9.00
N ALA A 52 -3.81 7.92 9.38
CA ALA A 52 -3.97 8.72 10.61
C ALA A 52 -4.18 7.85 11.87
N GLY A 53 -3.41 6.77 12.01
CA GLY A 53 -3.48 5.84 13.15
C GLY A 53 -4.48 4.68 12.99
N LYS A 54 -5.28 4.64 11.93
CA LYS A 54 -6.11 3.49 11.58
C LYS A 54 -5.24 2.29 11.16
N PRO A 55 -5.63 1.05 11.49
CA PRO A 55 -4.84 -0.14 11.20
C PRO A 55 -4.66 -0.38 9.69
N VAL A 56 -3.47 -0.86 9.32
CA VAL A 56 -3.11 -1.28 7.96
C VAL A 56 -2.40 -2.62 8.04
N VAL A 57 -2.92 -3.62 7.35
CA VAL A 57 -2.30 -4.93 7.20
C VAL A 57 -1.61 -4.98 5.84
N MET A 58 -0.27 -4.97 5.85
CA MET A 58 0.53 -5.09 4.63
C MET A 58 0.84 -6.56 4.36
N ARG A 59 0.62 -6.99 3.12
CA ARG A 59 1.08 -8.30 2.65
C ARG A 59 2.45 -8.12 2.01
N THR A 60 3.42 -8.91 2.44
CA THR A 60 4.72 -9.03 1.74
C THR A 60 4.52 -9.47 0.29
N LEU A 61 5.58 -9.39 -0.52
CA LEU A 61 5.53 -9.83 -1.92
C LEU A 61 4.90 -11.24 -2.04
N ASP A 62 3.80 -11.31 -2.79
CA ASP A 62 3.05 -12.54 -3.09
C ASP A 62 2.87 -12.64 -4.61
N ILE A 63 3.92 -13.13 -5.28
CA ILE A 63 4.00 -13.31 -6.74
C ILE A 63 4.64 -14.67 -7.05
N GLY A 64 4.18 -15.32 -8.12
CA GLY A 64 4.66 -16.63 -8.58
C GLY A 64 4.20 -16.94 -10.01
#